data_AF-A0A420NKX8-F1
#
_entry.id   AF-A0A420NKX8-F1
#
_cell.length_a   1.000
_cell.length_b   1.000
_cell.length_c   1.000
_cell.angle_alpha   90.00
_cell.angle_beta   90.00
_cell.angle_gamma   90.00
#
_symmetry.space_group_name_H-M   'P 1'
#
loop_
_entity.id
_entity.type
_entity.pdbx_description
1 polymer ?
#
loop_
_entity_poly.entity_id
_entity_poly.type
_entity_poly.pdbx_seq_one_letter_code
_entity_poly.pdbx_strand_id
1 'polypeptide(L)'
;MWNTLRPEDRKRAVQREQELLNNFWSLMIDKGSYVAQFNGTPESAYPLIFQLVDQESVVLDIQKEIIDQDRSIIATVTGRTLI
;
A
#
# COMPACT_ATOMS: atom_id res chain seq x y z
N MET A 1 -8.27 1.14 11.57
CA MET A 1 -8.16 -0.35 11.56
C MET A 1 -9.57 -0.91 11.68
N TRP A 2 -9.84 -2.14 11.26
CA TRP A 2 -11.21 -2.67 11.28
C TRP A 2 -11.81 -2.83 12.69
N ASN A 3 -10.96 -2.99 13.71
CA ASN A 3 -11.36 -3.01 15.12
C ASN A 3 -11.76 -1.65 15.70
N THR A 4 -11.43 -0.53 15.03
CA THR A 4 -11.79 0.81 15.51
C THR A 4 -13.11 1.31 14.92
N LEU A 5 -13.78 0.49 14.09
CA LEU A 5 -15.07 0.83 13.50
C LEU A 5 -16.18 0.76 14.54
N ARG A 6 -17.01 1.80 14.60
CA ARG A 6 -18.24 1.74 15.37
C ARG A 6 -19.18 0.71 14.73
N PRO A 7 -19.97 -0.05 15.52
CA PRO A 7 -20.85 -1.08 14.98
C PRO A 7 -21.79 -0.58 13.88
N GLU A 8 -22.32 0.63 14.02
CA GLU A 8 -23.22 1.27 13.05
C GLU A 8 -22.57 1.58 11.69
N ASP A 9 -21.26 1.79 11.66
CA ASP A 9 -20.52 2.12 10.43
C ASP A 9 -20.12 0.87 9.63
N ARG A 10 -20.20 -0.32 10.23
CA ARG A 10 -19.62 -1.55 9.66
C ARG A 10 -20.16 -1.87 8.26
N LYS A 11 -21.47 -1.69 8.05
CA LYS A 11 -22.10 -1.91 6.73
C LYS A 11 -21.53 -0.97 5.67
N ARG A 12 -21.39 0.31 6.01
CA ARG A 12 -20.83 1.33 5.10
C ARG A 12 -19.36 1.05 4.80
N ALA A 13 -18.59 0.63 5.80
CA ALA A 13 -17.18 0.28 5.63
C ALA A 13 -17.00 -0.90 4.66
N VAL A 14 -17.80 -1.96 4.80
CA VAL A 14 -17.77 -3.11 3.87
C VAL A 14 -18.16 -2.71 2.45
N GLN A 15 -19.21 -1.88 2.28
CA GLN A 15 -19.58 -1.37 0.96
C GLN A 15 -18.44 -0.57 0.33
N ARG A 16 -17.80 0.31 1.12
CA ARG A 16 -16.70 1.13 0.64
C ARG A 16 -15.48 0.30 0.28
N GLU A 17 -15.15 -0.72 1.06
CA GLU A 17 -14.07 -1.66 0.73
C GLU A 17 -14.33 -2.34 -0.61
N GLN A 18 -15.56 -2.83 -0.85
CA GLN A 18 -15.92 -3.45 -2.12
C GLN A 18 -15.78 -2.48 -3.31
N GLU A 19 -16.19 -1.23 -3.16
CA GLU A 19 -15.97 -0.21 -4.18
C GLU A 19 -14.47 0.03 -4.46
N LEU A 20 -13.65 0.04 -3.40
CA LEU A 20 -12.21 0.21 -3.53
C LEU A 20 -11.58 -0.98 -4.26
N LEU A 21 -11.92 -2.21 -3.88
CA LEU A 21 -11.42 -3.42 -4.52
C LEU A 21 -11.85 -3.51 -5.99
N ASN A 22 -13.12 -3.28 -6.29
CA ASN A 22 -13.68 -3.53 -7.62
C ASN A 22 -13.45 -2.41 -8.61
N ASN A 23 -13.27 -1.17 -8.15
CA ASN A 23 -13.15 -0.01 -9.03
C ASN A 23 -11.78 0.65 -8.91
N PHE A 24 -11.47 1.19 -7.73
CA PHE A 24 -10.36 2.12 -7.57
C PHE A 24 -8.98 1.41 -7.53
N TRP A 25 -8.92 0.23 -6.92
CA TRP A 25 -7.70 -0.57 -6.79
C TRP A 25 -7.66 -1.77 -7.73
N SER A 26 -8.72 -1.99 -8.52
CA SER A 26 -8.83 -3.12 -9.46
C SER A 26 -7.56 -3.29 -10.30
N LEU A 27 -7.10 -2.22 -10.97
CA LEU A 27 -5.88 -2.26 -11.77
C LEU A 27 -4.63 -2.64 -10.97
N MET A 28 -4.50 -2.17 -9.72
CA MET A 28 -3.36 -2.52 -8.88
C MET A 28 -3.41 -3.99 -8.46
N ILE A 29 -4.60 -4.49 -8.13
CA ILE A 29 -4.86 -5.89 -7.77
C ILE A 29 -4.58 -6.80 -8.97
N ASP A 30 -5.04 -6.43 -10.16
CA ASP A 30 -4.77 -7.14 -11.42
C ASP A 30 -3.27 -7.21 -11.75
N LYS A 31 -2.48 -6.26 -11.22
CA LYS A 31 -1.02 -6.21 -11.34
C LYS A 31 -0.29 -6.88 -10.18
N GLY A 32 -1.00 -7.58 -9.30
CA GLY A 32 -0.43 -8.37 -8.21
C GLY A 32 -0.44 -7.70 -6.83
N SER A 33 -1.04 -6.50 -6.70
CA SER A 33 -1.20 -5.89 -5.37
C SER A 33 -2.16 -6.71 -4.51
N TYR A 34 -1.84 -6.85 -3.22
CA TYR A 34 -2.63 -7.60 -2.27
C TYR A 34 -3.32 -6.69 -1.25
N VAL A 35 -4.57 -7.03 -0.90
CA VAL A 35 -5.37 -6.29 0.08
C VAL A 35 -5.85 -7.22 1.18
N ALA A 36 -5.70 -6.82 2.44
CA ALA A 36 -6.24 -7.53 3.59
C ALA A 36 -6.72 -6.57 4.68
N GLN A 37 -7.72 -7.00 5.44
CA GLN A 37 -8.25 -6.24 6.56
C GLN A 37 -7.35 -6.39 7.79
N PHE A 38 -6.79 -5.28 8.26
CA PHE A 38 -6.06 -5.23 9.52
C PHE A 38 -6.99 -4.84 10.67
N ASN A 39 -7.09 -5.70 11.69
CA ASN A 39 -7.95 -5.50 12.86
C ASN A 39 -7.16 -5.14 14.13
N GLY A 40 -5.90 -4.73 13.98
CA GLY A 40 -5.07 -4.32 15.11
C GLY A 40 -4.39 -5.47 15.87
N THR A 41 -4.61 -6.74 15.51
CA THR A 41 -3.87 -7.87 16.09
C THR A 41 -2.76 -8.37 15.15
N PRO A 42 -1.66 -8.93 15.70
CA PRO A 42 -0.60 -9.52 14.89
C PRO A 42 -1.09 -10.55 13.86
N GLU A 43 -2.07 -11.37 14.23
CA GLU A 43 -2.63 -12.41 13.37
C GLU A 43 -3.27 -11.83 12.10
N SER A 44 -3.94 -10.67 12.22
CA SER A 44 -4.50 -9.97 11.06
C SER A 44 -3.46 -9.28 10.19
N ALA A 45 -2.24 -9.05 10.70
CA ALA A 45 -1.14 -8.48 9.93
C ALA A 45 -0.38 -9.53 9.11
N TYR A 46 -0.36 -10.78 9.55
CA TYR A 46 0.41 -11.83 8.89
C TYR A 46 0.14 -11.98 7.38
N PRO A 47 -1.11 -11.93 6.88
CA PRO A 47 -1.34 -12.02 5.44
C PRO A 47 -0.66 -10.90 4.64
N LEU A 48 -0.55 -9.69 5.22
CA LEU A 48 0.13 -8.56 4.58
C LEU A 48 1.65 -8.79 4.54
N ILE A 49 2.22 -9.32 5.64
CA ILE A 49 3.67 -9.55 5.73
C ILE A 49 4.08 -10.73 4.84
N PHE A 50 3.36 -11.85 4.89
CA PHE A 50 3.72 -13.03 4.10
C PHE A 50 3.65 -12.76 2.60
N GLN A 51 2.74 -11.89 2.14
CA GLN A 51 2.73 -11.46 0.75
C GLN A 51 3.96 -10.64 0.35
N LEU A 52 4.67 -10.02 1.28
CA LEU A 52 5.91 -9.29 0.99
C LEU A 52 7.14 -10.18 1.03
N VAL A 53 7.11 -11.26 1.83
CA VAL A 53 8.27 -12.15 2.01
C VAL A 53 8.68 -12.84 0.71
N ASP A 54 7.70 -13.22 -0.12
CA ASP A 54 7.94 -13.92 -1.39
C ASP A 54 8.19 -12.96 -2.57
N GLN A 55 8.13 -11.64 -2.36
CA GLN A 55 8.33 -10.66 -3.41
C GLN A 55 9.80 -10.28 -3.53
N GLU A 56 10.28 -10.15 -4.78
CA GLU A 56 11.60 -9.59 -5.02
C GLU A 56 11.65 -8.14 -4.52
N SER A 57 12.77 -7.76 -3.90
CA SER A 57 12.99 -6.40 -3.46
C SER A 57 13.11 -5.48 -4.69
N VAL A 58 12.06 -4.72 -4.96
CA VAL A 58 12.08 -3.66 -5.97
C VAL A 58 12.43 -2.34 -5.28
N VAL A 59 13.69 -1.94 -5.38
CA VAL A 59 14.13 -0.61 -4.94
C VAL A 59 13.89 0.37 -6.07
N LEU A 60 13.05 1.39 -5.82
CA LEU A 60 12.81 2.44 -6.81
C LEU A 60 14.06 3.29 -6.98
N ASP A 61 14.32 3.76 -8.21
CA ASP A 61 15.47 4.64 -8.50
C ASP A 61 15.48 5.88 -7.59
N ILE A 62 14.32 6.46 -7.30
CA ILE A 62 14.21 7.59 -6.37
C ILE A 62 14.70 7.25 -4.95
N GLN A 63 14.45 6.02 -4.48
CA GLN A 63 14.91 5.58 -3.16
C GLN A 63 16.43 5.39 -3.16
N LYS A 64 16.99 4.81 -4.23
CA LYS A 64 18.44 4.71 -4.42
C LYS A 64 19.10 6.09 -4.48
N GLU A 65 18.49 7.05 -5.18
CA GLU A 65 19.02 8.42 -5.28
C GLU A 65 18.98 9.16 -3.94
N ILE A 66 17.89 9.06 -3.18
CA ILE A 66 17.75 9.76 -1.91
C ILE A 66 18.60 9.11 -0.81
N ILE A 67 18.57 7.78 -0.70
CA ILE A 67 19.22 7.07 0.41
C ILE A 67 20.68 6.78 0.11
N ASP A 68 20.97 6.13 -1.02
CA ASP A 68 22.32 5.64 -1.29
C ASP A 68 23.23 6.73 -1.86
N GLN A 69 22.66 7.75 -2.51
CA GLN A 69 23.39 8.85 -3.12
C GLN A 69 23.21 10.20 -2.41
N ASP A 70 22.49 10.21 -1.28
CA ASP A 70 22.22 11.39 -0.44
C ASP A 70 21.73 12.61 -1.22
N ARG A 71 20.89 12.37 -2.24
CA ARG A 71 20.31 13.45 -3.05
C ARG A 71 19.09 14.03 -2.35
N SER A 72 18.95 15.34 -2.41
CA SER A 72 17.67 15.99 -2.11
C SER A 72 16.62 15.59 -3.14
N ILE A 73 15.34 15.58 -2.73
CA ILE A 73 14.25 15.13 -3.60
C ILE A 73 14.18 15.91 -4.93
N ILE A 74 14.47 17.21 -4.92
CA ILE A 74 14.50 18.08 -6.11
C ILE A 74 15.66 17.75 -7.05
N ALA A 75 16.72 17.14 -6.54
CA ALA A 75 17.90 16.74 -7.30
C ALA A 75 17.78 15.31 -7.86
N THR A 76 16.69 14.59 -7.57
CA THR A 76 16.43 13.26 -8.14
C THR A 76 16.01 13.36 -9.60
N VAL A 77 16.16 12.29 -10.38
CA VAL A 77 15.66 12.25 -11.77
C VAL A 77 14.16 12.55 -11.82
N THR A 78 13.37 11.91 -10.96
CA THR A 78 11.92 12.15 -10.83
C THR A 78 11.61 13.57 -10.35
N GLY A 79 12.38 14.11 -9.41
CA GLY A 79 12.19 15.48 -8.93
C GLY A 79 12.36 16.51 -10.04
N ARG A 80 13.35 16.31 -10.91
CA ARG A 80 13.63 17.20 -12.05
C ARG A 80 12.58 17.16 -13.16
N THR A 81 11.75 16.13 -13.27
CA THR A 81 10.69 16.08 -14.30
C THR A 81 9.41 16.80 -13.87
N LEU A 82 9.32 17.22 -12.61
CA LEU A 82 8.14 17.89 -12.03
C LEU A 82 8.28 19.42 -11.96
N ILE A 83 9.38 19.98 -12.47
CA ILE A 83 9.74 21.40 -12.53
C ILE A 83 10.03 21.80 -13.96
#